data_AF-A0AA51MTM7-F1
#
_entry.id   AF-A0AA51MTM7-F1
#
_cell.length_a   1.000
_cell.length_b   1.000
_cell.length_c   1.000
_cell.angle_alpha   90.00
_cell.angle_beta   90.00
_cell.angle_gamma   90.00
#
_symmetry.space_group_name_H-M   'P 1'
#
loop_
_entity.id
_entity.type
_entity.pdbx_description
1 polymer ?
#
loop_
_entity_poly.entity_id
_entity_poly.type
_entity_poly.pdbx_seq_one_letter_code
_entity_poly.pdbx_strand_id
1 'polypeptide(L)' 'MNCPKCGRDVNIKKNNLFNCRCGAVLIAVEIYKKLVVADVKNHKGEK' A
#
# COMPACT_ATOMS: atom_id res chain seq x y z
N MET A 1 2.23 -2.22 10.20
CA MET A 1 2.66 -1.10 9.33
C MET A 1 1.45 -0.21 9.14
N ASN A 2 1.58 1.10 8.94
CA ASN A 2 0.39 1.95 8.88
C ASN A 2 -0.05 2.21 7.43
N CYS A 3 -1.36 2.23 7.20
CA CYS A 3 -1.92 2.68 5.94
C CYS A 3 -1.57 4.17 5.75
N PRO A 4 -0.89 4.57 4.66
CA PRO A 4 -0.49 5.95 4.45
C PRO A 4 -1.69 6.90 4.28
N LYS A 5 -2.88 6.37 3.95
CA LYS A 5 -4.10 7.17 3.73
C LYS A 5 -4.89 7.44 5.01
N CYS A 6 -4.98 6.49 5.93
CA CYS A 6 -5.85 6.59 7.10
C CYS A 6 -5.14 6.34 8.44
N GLY A 7 -3.84 6.07 8.43
CA GLY A 7 -3.03 5.83 9.63
C GLY A 7 -3.30 4.51 10.36
N ARG A 8 -4.33 3.73 9.97
CA ARG A 8 -4.65 2.45 10.62
C ARG A 8 -3.50 1.47 10.47
N ASP A 9 -3.30 0.66 11.51
CA ASP A 9 -2.40 -0.49 11.40
C ASP A 9 -2.96 -1.50 10.38
N VAL A 10 -2.07 -1.93 9.50
CA VAL A 10 -2.29 -2.93 8.46
C VAL A 10 -1.17 -3.96 8.53
N ASN A 11 -1.58 -5.22 8.42
CA ASN A 11 -0.68 -6.35 8.32
C ASN A 11 -0.66 -6.84 6.87
N ILE A 12 0.27 -6.30 6.09
CA ILE A 12 0.42 -6.57 4.66
C ILE A 12 1.74 -7.33 4.42
N LYS A 13 1.67 -8.39 3.61
CA LYS A 13 2.85 -9.17 3.20
C LYS A 13 3.47 -8.59 1.93
N LYS A 14 4.78 -8.78 1.76
CA LYS A 14 5.52 -8.41 0.54
C LYS A 14 4.79 -8.93 -0.71
N ASN A 15 4.72 -8.11 -1.76
CA ASN A 15 4.11 -8.41 -3.05
C ASN A 15 2.62 -8.82 -3.00
N ASN A 16 1.92 -8.57 -1.89
CA ASN A 16 0.48 -8.77 -1.81
C ASN A 16 -0.26 -7.43 -1.81
N LEU A 17 -1.37 -7.40 -2.54
CA LEU A 17 -2.33 -6.31 -2.47
C LEU A 17 -3.18 -6.46 -1.20
N PHE A 18 -3.40 -5.36 -0.50
CA PHE A 18 -4.24 -5.30 0.68
C PHE A 18 -5.27 -4.18 0.53
N ASN A 19 -6.54 -4.56 0.60
CA ASN A 19 -7.63 -3.60 0.60
C ASN A 19 -7.84 -3.08 2.01
N CYS A 20 -7.41 -1.84 2.26
CA CYS A 20 -7.68 -1.19 3.52
C CYS A 20 -9.16 -0.84 3.64
N ARG A 21 -9.71 -0.91 4.84
CA ARG A 21 -11.11 -0.52 5.13
C ARG A 21 -11.43 0.95 4.84
N CYS A 22 -10.42 1.80 4.62
CA CYS A 22 -10.61 3.17 4.15
C CYS A 22 -10.80 3.28 2.62
N GLY A 23 -10.83 2.16 1.89
CA GLY A 23 -10.97 2.12 0.43
C GLY A 23 -9.68 2.33 -0.37
N ALA A 24 -8.54 2.44 0.34
CA ALA A 24 -7.19 2.40 -0.23
C ALA A 24 -6.82 0.96 -0.62
N VAL A 25 -6.08 0.82 -1.72
CA VAL A 25 -5.48 -0.45 -2.12
C VAL A 25 -4.00 -0.29 -1.86
N LEU A 26 -3.44 -1.08 -0.95
CA LEU A 26 -2.06 -0.97 -0.52
C LEU A 26 -1.24 -2.13 -1.10
N ILE A 27 0.04 -1.89 -1.35
CA ILE A 27 1.02 -2.92 -1.70
C ILE A 27 2.27 -2.73 -0.83
N ALA A 28 2.82 -3.84 -0.36
CA ALA A 28 4.12 -3.83 0.31
C ALA A 28 5.19 -4.20 -0.71
N VAL A 29 6.04 -3.23 -1.05
CA VAL A 29 7.16 -3.40 -1.98
C VAL A 29 8.47 -3.20 -1.24
N GLU A 30 9.53 -3.86 -1.70
CA GLU A 30 10.86 -3.69 -1.14
C GLU A 30 11.66 -2.73 -2.02
N ILE A 31 12.03 -1.57 -1.46
CA ILE A 31 12.82 -0.54 -2.14
C ILE A 31 14.09 -0.33 -1.32
N TYR A 32 15.27 -0.42 -1.94
CA TYR A 32 16.57 -0.32 -1.25
C TYR A 32 16.68 -1.24 -0.01
N LYS A 33 16.20 -2.49 -0.12
CA LYS A 33 16.13 -3.48 0.98
C LYS A 33 15.24 -3.06 2.17
N LYS A 34 14.40 -2.04 2.02
CA LYS A 34 13.41 -1.63 3.02
C LYS A 34 12.01 -1.95 2.53
N LEU A 35 11.20 -2.57 3.39
CA LEU A 35 9.80 -2.84 3.08
C LEU A 35 8.99 -1.55 3.25
N VAL A 36 8.34 -1.10 2.19
CA VAL A 36 7.56 0.14 2.15
C VAL A 36 6.12 -0.19 1.73
N VAL A 37 5.15 0.45 2.38
CA VAL A 37 3.73 0.36 2.01
C VAL A 37 3.36 1.55 1.12
N ALA A 38 2.93 1.27 -0.10
CA ALA A 38 2.45 2.26 -1.04
C ALA A 38 0.95 2.07 -1.32
N ASP A 39 0.21 3.15 -1.55
CA ASP A 39 -1.14 3.08 -2.11
C ASP A 39 -1.05 2.93 -3.63
N VAL A 40 -1.68 1.89 -4.18
CA VAL A 40 -1.66 1.54 -5.59
C VAL A 40 -2.77 2.26 -6.38
N LYS A 41 -3.66 2.99 -5.72
CA LYS A 41 -4.88 3.54 -6.33
C LYS A 41 -4.66 4.84 -7.10
N ASN A 42 -3.43 5.10 -7.53
CA ASN A 42 -3.03 6.28 -8.29
C ASN A 42 -2.33 5.96 -9.63
N HIS A 43 -2.61 4.81 -10.25
CA HIS A 43 -2.37 4.60 -11.69
C HIS A 43 -3.70 4.70 -12.46
N LYS A 44 -4.30 5.89 -12.42
CA LYS A 44 -5.33 6.30 -13.38
C LYS A 44 -4.81 7.55 -14.07
N GLY A 45 -3.79 7.38 -14.90
CA GLY A 45 -3.08 8.51 -15.48
C GLY A 45 -1.91 8.14 -16.37
N GLU A 46 -2.13 7.30 -17.38
CA GLU A 46 -1.62 7.62 -18.72
C GLU A 46 -2.81 7.41 -19.68
N LYS A 47 -3.24 8.52 -20.25
CA LYS A 47 -4.27 8.65 -21.28
C LYS A 47 -3.59 8.60 -22.63
#